data_AF-A0A7W0TRM9-F1
#
_entry.id   AF-A0A7W0TRM9-F1
#
_cell.length_a   1.000
_cell.length_b   1.000
_cell.length_c   1.000
_cell.angle_alpha   90.00
_cell.angle_beta   90.00
_cell.angle_gamma   90.00
#
_symmetry.space_group_name_H-M   'P 1'
#
loop_
_entity.id
_entity.type
_entity.pdbx_description
1 polymer ?
#
loop_
_entity_poly.entity_id
_entity_poly.type
_entity_poly.pdbx_seq_one_letter_code
_entity_poly.pdbx_strand_id
1 'polypeptide(L)'
;MGEVLHAIRVFFEQLAAVEFGALALAIVAHLVKTTCTSRAWRNAIGAAYPDQPVPWRSIYAAYLSGVGVNAVVPARAGDAVRLYLAHRAVPGATYTTLASTLLVLSIFDTGMAVLLFAYALTLGVLPGVGALGGLPGFDFGFFAANPEFSFVLLVVLTIFGVIAFFWLRLHVAAFKQRVQQGLAVLADRTRYLREVALWQAGDWALRFVAIWFFLDAFRVEQTIRNVLLVQVTQSLATLVPISPGGIGTEQAFIVYVFAGAGVGRATLLAFSVGMKLTLIVTNIVLGFAALFLTLGHTDWRSLAGKRAAPDP
;
A
#
# COMPACT_ATOMS: atom_id res chain seq x y z
N MET A 1 19.95 -17.30 22.07
CA MET A 1 20.06 -18.16 20.87
C MET A 1 18.96 -19.22 20.78
N GLY A 2 18.66 -19.94 21.88
CA GLY A 2 17.66 -21.02 21.89
C GLY A 2 16.21 -20.60 21.61
N GLU A 3 15.74 -19.48 22.17
CA GLU A 3 14.37 -18.99 21.91
C GLU A 3 14.15 -18.53 20.46
N VAL A 4 15.16 -17.91 19.84
CA VAL A 4 15.08 -17.47 18.44
C VAL A 4 15.05 -18.67 17.50
N LEU A 5 15.90 -19.67 17.74
CA LEU A 5 15.88 -20.92 16.96
C LEU A 5 14.60 -21.72 17.20
N HIS A 6 14.04 -21.70 18.41
CA HIS A 6 12.75 -22.31 18.71
C HIS A 6 11.60 -21.58 18.00
N ALA A 7 11.58 -20.24 18.02
CA ALA A 7 10.60 -19.44 17.29
C ALA A 7 10.70 -19.62 15.77
N ILE A 8 11.92 -19.70 15.23
CA ILE A 8 12.17 -20.01 13.82
C ILE A 8 11.68 -21.43 13.49
N ARG A 9 11.96 -22.42 14.34
CA ARG A 9 11.53 -23.81 14.12
C ARG A 9 10.01 -23.96 14.20
N VAL A 10 9.36 -23.33 15.17
CA VAL A 10 7.90 -23.26 15.28
C VAL A 10 7.30 -22.52 14.09
N PHE A 11 7.93 -21.44 13.62
CA PHE A 11 7.53 -20.73 12.41
C PHE A 11 7.63 -21.62 11.16
N PHE A 12 8.70 -22.38 11.01
CA PHE A 12 8.87 -23.34 9.90
C PHE A 12 7.96 -24.57 10.01
N GLU A 13 7.69 -25.08 11.22
CA GLU A 13 6.74 -26.17 11.46
C GLU A 13 5.30 -25.74 11.18
N GLN A 14 4.94 -24.49 11.52
CA GLN A 14 3.64 -23.92 11.14
C GLN A 14 3.56 -23.63 9.64
N LEU A 15 4.66 -23.21 8.99
CA LEU A 15 4.77 -23.10 7.54
C LEU A 15 4.66 -24.46 6.83
N ALA A 16 5.19 -25.53 7.44
CA ALA A 16 5.07 -26.89 6.94
C ALA A 16 3.64 -27.46 7.09
N ALA A 17 2.84 -26.88 7.98
CA ALA A 17 1.43 -27.19 8.18
C ALA A 17 0.47 -26.32 7.34
N VAL A 18 1.01 -25.40 6.52
CA VAL A 18 0.20 -24.50 5.69
C VAL A 18 -0.54 -25.29 4.63
N GLU A 19 -1.84 -25.06 4.54
CA GLU A 19 -2.62 -25.55 3.41
C GLU A 19 -2.28 -24.75 2.16
N PHE A 20 -1.36 -25.29 1.35
CA PHE A 20 -0.87 -24.66 0.13
C PHE A 20 -1.99 -24.28 -0.85
N GLY A 21 -3.11 -25.02 -0.84
CA GLY A 21 -4.29 -24.70 -1.64
C GLY A 21 -4.92 -23.36 -1.24
N ALA A 22 -5.19 -23.17 0.05
CA ALA A 22 -5.72 -21.90 0.55
C ALA A 22 -4.72 -20.75 0.38
N LEU A 23 -3.43 -21.00 0.63
CA LEU A 23 -2.39 -19.98 0.39
C LEU A 23 -2.35 -19.53 -1.08
N ALA A 24 -2.46 -20.48 -2.02
CA ALA A 24 -2.50 -20.17 -3.45
C ALA A 24 -3.75 -19.34 -3.81
N LEU A 25 -4.92 -19.68 -3.26
CA LEU A 25 -6.15 -18.90 -3.46
C LEU A 25 -6.02 -17.49 -2.87
N ALA A 26 -5.38 -17.32 -1.71
CA ALA A 26 -5.09 -16.02 -1.12
C ALA A 26 -4.19 -15.17 -2.03
N ILE A 27 -3.14 -15.78 -2.60
CA ILE A 27 -2.24 -15.13 -3.56
C ILE A 27 -3.02 -14.73 -4.81
N VAL A 28 -3.81 -15.64 -5.39
CA VAL A 28 -4.63 -15.34 -6.59
C VAL A 28 -5.61 -14.19 -6.31
N ALA A 29 -6.31 -14.21 -5.17
CA ALA A 29 -7.19 -13.12 -4.77
C ALA A 29 -6.43 -11.78 -4.66
N HIS A 30 -5.22 -11.81 -4.08
CA HIS A 30 -4.33 -10.64 -4.02
C HIS A 30 -3.87 -10.17 -5.42
N LEU A 31 -3.56 -11.08 -6.35
CA LEU A 31 -3.24 -10.74 -7.74
C LEU A 31 -4.40 -10.03 -8.42
N VAL A 32 -5.60 -10.63 -8.36
CA VAL A 32 -6.81 -10.05 -8.97
C VAL A 32 -7.12 -8.71 -8.33
N LYS A 33 -6.94 -8.57 -7.00
CA LYS A 33 -7.09 -7.30 -6.30
C LYS A 33 -6.23 -6.20 -6.91
N THR A 34 -4.94 -6.46 -7.20
CA THR A 34 -4.07 -5.44 -7.83
C THR A 34 -4.58 -5.01 -9.22
N THR A 35 -5.24 -5.92 -9.96
CA THR A 35 -5.85 -5.57 -11.25
C THR A 35 -7.01 -4.59 -11.06
N CYS A 36 -7.86 -4.81 -10.04
CA CYS A 36 -8.95 -3.90 -9.68
C CYS A 36 -8.43 -2.50 -9.33
N THR A 37 -7.43 -2.40 -8.45
CA THR A 37 -6.86 -1.11 -8.06
C THR A 37 -6.27 -0.37 -9.28
N SER A 38 -5.58 -1.10 -10.16
CA SER A 38 -5.00 -0.51 -11.37
C SER A 38 -6.05 -0.04 -12.38
N ARG A 39 -7.19 -0.73 -12.47
CA ARG A 39 -8.34 -0.33 -13.31
C ARG A 39 -8.98 0.94 -12.77
N ALA A 40 -9.21 1.01 -11.45
CA ALA A 40 -9.70 2.21 -10.78
C ALA A 40 -8.77 3.41 -11.06
N TRP A 41 -7.46 3.23 -10.89
CA TRP A 41 -6.49 4.28 -11.13
C TRP A 41 -6.42 4.70 -12.59
N ARG A 42 -6.39 3.74 -13.53
CA ARG A 42 -6.44 4.02 -14.98
C ARG A 42 -7.66 4.85 -15.35
N ASN A 43 -8.83 4.54 -14.78
CA ASN A 43 -10.05 5.26 -15.08
C ASN A 43 -10.04 6.68 -14.48
N ALA A 44 -9.49 6.87 -13.28
CA ALA A 44 -9.25 8.20 -12.72
C ALA A 44 -8.32 9.04 -13.61
N ILE A 45 -7.24 8.44 -14.14
CA ILE A 45 -6.35 9.09 -15.12
C ILE A 45 -7.08 9.40 -16.43
N GLY A 46 -7.87 8.47 -16.96
CA GLY A 46 -8.64 8.68 -18.20
C GLY A 46 -9.73 9.75 -18.06
N ALA A 47 -10.24 9.98 -16.86
CA ALA A 47 -11.13 11.10 -16.59
C ALA A 47 -10.38 12.44 -16.49
N ALA A 48 -9.14 12.44 -16.00
CA ALA A 48 -8.27 13.62 -15.97
C ALA A 48 -7.71 14.00 -17.36
N TYR A 49 -7.55 13.01 -18.24
CA TYR A 49 -7.02 13.16 -19.60
C TYR A 49 -7.94 12.50 -20.64
N PRO A 50 -9.10 13.12 -20.95
CA PRO A 50 -10.10 12.52 -21.85
C PRO A 50 -9.58 12.33 -23.29
N ASP A 51 -8.69 13.22 -23.75
CA ASP A 51 -8.17 13.21 -25.12
C ASP A 51 -6.91 12.35 -25.31
N GLN A 52 -6.38 11.76 -24.24
CA GLN A 52 -5.15 10.97 -24.29
C GLN A 52 -5.43 9.48 -24.18
N PRO A 53 -4.71 8.63 -24.93
CA PRO A 53 -4.78 7.20 -24.73
C PRO A 53 -4.16 6.83 -23.38
N VAL A 54 -4.93 6.17 -22.52
CA VAL A 54 -4.44 5.64 -21.24
C VAL A 54 -4.40 4.10 -21.32
N PRO A 55 -3.28 3.51 -21.80
CA PRO A 55 -3.16 2.07 -21.96
C PRO A 55 -3.10 1.37 -20.60
N TRP A 56 -4.10 0.53 -20.31
CA TRP A 56 -4.20 -0.14 -19.00
C TRP A 56 -2.97 -1.01 -18.69
N ARG A 57 -2.38 -1.69 -19.68
CA ARG A 57 -1.18 -2.52 -19.46
C ARG A 57 -0.01 -1.72 -18.89
N SER A 58 0.23 -0.51 -19.41
CA SER A 58 1.30 0.37 -18.94
C SER A 58 1.00 0.92 -17.55
N ILE A 59 -0.25 1.30 -17.27
CA ILE A 59 -0.66 1.76 -15.93
C ILE A 59 -0.61 0.61 -14.91
N TYR A 60 -0.99 -0.59 -15.30
CA TYR A 60 -0.90 -1.78 -14.45
C TYR A 60 0.55 -2.12 -14.13
N ALA A 61 1.43 -2.12 -15.13
CA ALA A 61 2.86 -2.30 -14.92
C ALA A 61 3.46 -1.20 -14.04
N ALA A 62 3.07 0.06 -14.21
CA ALA A 62 3.47 1.17 -13.35
C ALA A 62 3.01 0.96 -11.90
N TYR A 63 1.77 0.53 -11.70
CA TYR A 63 1.21 0.24 -10.39
C TYR A 63 1.95 -0.92 -9.70
N LEU A 64 2.11 -2.06 -10.38
CA LEU A 64 2.84 -3.22 -9.85
C LEU A 64 4.28 -2.86 -9.51
N SER A 65 4.97 -2.13 -10.39
CA SER A 65 6.32 -1.64 -10.16
C SER A 65 6.42 -0.82 -8.87
N GLY A 66 5.48 0.10 -8.66
CA GLY A 66 5.43 0.88 -7.43
C GLY A 66 5.10 0.05 -6.20
N VAL A 67 4.24 -0.96 -6.31
CA VAL A 67 3.92 -1.87 -5.20
C VAL A 67 5.14 -2.72 -4.82
N GLY A 68 5.87 -3.27 -5.79
CA GLY A 68 7.08 -4.05 -5.52
C GLY A 68 8.21 -3.22 -4.93
N VAL A 69 8.42 -2.00 -5.41
CA VAL A 69 9.42 -1.08 -4.81
C VAL A 69 9.03 -0.70 -3.38
N ASN A 70 7.75 -0.41 -3.12
CA ASN A 70 7.27 -0.11 -1.76
C ASN A 70 7.38 -1.32 -0.80
N ALA A 71 7.50 -2.54 -1.33
CA ALA A 71 7.70 -3.73 -0.50
C ALA A 71 9.16 -3.87 0.01
N VAL A 72 10.12 -3.18 -0.63
CA VAL A 72 11.55 -3.23 -0.28
C VAL A 72 12.02 -1.90 0.30
N VAL A 73 11.64 -0.80 -0.34
CA VAL A 73 12.15 0.54 -0.05
C VAL A 73 11.15 1.30 0.83
N PRO A 74 11.57 1.80 2.00
CA PRO A 74 10.71 2.57 2.90
C PRO A 74 10.33 3.94 2.30
N ALA A 75 9.54 4.72 3.05
CA ALA A 75 9.16 6.10 2.69
C ALA A 75 8.38 6.27 1.38
N ARG A 76 7.61 5.24 0.97
CA ARG A 76 6.75 5.27 -0.24
C ARG A 76 7.51 5.58 -1.54
N ALA A 77 8.79 5.19 -1.63
CA ALA A 77 9.61 5.43 -2.82
C ALA A 77 9.00 4.84 -4.12
N GLY A 78 8.26 3.74 -4.01
CA GLY A 78 7.51 3.15 -5.11
C GLY A 78 6.35 4.01 -5.62
N ASP A 79 5.88 4.99 -4.85
CA ASP A 79 4.89 5.96 -5.35
C ASP A 79 5.52 6.93 -6.36
N ALA A 80 6.79 7.28 -6.19
CA ALA A 80 7.54 8.02 -7.20
C ALA A 80 7.73 7.18 -8.47
N VAL A 81 8.07 5.89 -8.32
CA VAL A 81 8.26 4.95 -9.45
C VAL A 81 6.99 4.79 -10.26
N ARG A 82 5.84 4.53 -9.62
CA ARG A 82 4.57 4.40 -10.35
C ARG A 82 4.18 5.71 -11.05
N LEU A 83 4.41 6.87 -10.43
CA LEU A 83 4.12 8.17 -11.03
C LEU A 83 5.03 8.44 -12.24
N TYR A 84 6.31 8.11 -12.14
CA TYR A 84 7.27 8.20 -13.24
C TYR A 84 6.86 7.34 -14.44
N LEU A 85 6.53 6.07 -14.19
CA LEU A 85 6.10 5.16 -15.25
C LEU A 85 4.75 5.55 -15.86
N ALA A 86 3.80 6.03 -15.03
CA ALA A 86 2.52 6.54 -15.52
C ALA A 86 2.68 7.82 -16.35
N HIS A 87 3.57 8.74 -15.93
CA HIS A 87 3.93 9.93 -16.71
C HIS A 87 4.53 9.57 -18.06
N ARG A 88 5.40 8.55 -18.12
CA ARG A 88 5.94 8.04 -19.38
C ARG A 88 4.86 7.39 -20.27
N ALA A 89 3.83 6.81 -19.67
CA ALA A 89 2.76 6.10 -20.38
C ALA A 89 1.65 7.01 -20.92
N VAL A 90 1.47 8.22 -20.37
CA VAL A 90 0.39 9.15 -20.74
C VAL A 90 0.99 10.45 -21.28
N PRO A 91 0.93 10.68 -22.61
CA PRO A 91 1.51 11.88 -23.23
C PRO A 91 0.89 13.16 -22.67
N GLY A 92 1.74 14.15 -22.38
CA GLY A 92 1.30 15.45 -21.85
C GLY A 92 0.78 15.41 -20.40
N ALA A 93 0.87 14.26 -19.72
CA ALA A 93 0.51 14.18 -18.31
C ALA A 93 1.48 14.98 -17.44
N THR A 94 0.99 15.50 -16.32
CA THR A 94 1.83 16.16 -15.32
C THR A 94 1.86 15.31 -14.05
N TYR A 95 3.01 15.30 -13.37
CA TYR A 95 3.14 14.61 -12.08
C TYR A 95 2.10 15.05 -11.06
N THR A 96 1.77 16.35 -11.02
CA THR A 96 0.75 16.90 -10.13
C THR A 96 -0.62 16.28 -10.40
N THR A 97 -1.08 16.28 -11.65
CA THR A 97 -2.38 15.70 -12.02
C THR A 97 -2.41 14.20 -11.72
N LEU A 98 -1.35 13.45 -12.07
CA LEU A 98 -1.26 12.02 -11.78
C LEU A 98 -1.27 11.73 -10.27
N ALA A 99 -0.55 12.51 -9.47
CA ALA A 99 -0.61 12.39 -8.01
C ALA A 99 -2.01 12.70 -7.47
N SER A 100 -2.69 13.71 -8.01
CA SER A 100 -4.08 14.03 -7.65
C SER A 100 -5.06 12.90 -8.00
N THR A 101 -4.84 12.15 -9.08
CA THR A 101 -5.67 10.96 -9.38
C THR A 101 -5.51 9.85 -8.35
N LEU A 102 -4.38 9.77 -7.63
CA LEU A 102 -4.22 8.82 -6.52
C LEU A 102 -5.04 9.25 -5.29
N LEU A 103 -5.22 10.55 -5.07
CA LEU A 103 -6.09 11.07 -3.99
C LEU A 103 -7.55 10.65 -4.19
N VAL A 104 -8.01 10.57 -5.44
CA VAL A 104 -9.35 10.05 -5.77
C VAL A 104 -9.56 8.64 -5.19
N LEU A 105 -8.56 7.76 -5.33
CA LEU A 105 -8.64 6.41 -4.78
C LEU A 105 -8.69 6.46 -3.25
N SER A 106 -7.84 7.30 -2.65
CA SER A 106 -7.80 7.46 -1.19
C SER A 106 -9.14 7.84 -0.56
N ILE A 107 -10.05 8.53 -1.28
CA ILE A 107 -11.39 8.86 -0.76
C ILE A 107 -12.19 7.61 -0.42
N PHE A 108 -12.25 6.64 -1.34
CA PHE A 108 -13.00 5.40 -1.11
C PHE A 108 -12.33 4.56 -0.02
N ASP A 109 -10.99 4.42 -0.09
CA ASP A 109 -10.22 3.69 0.92
C ASP A 109 -10.40 4.28 2.32
N THR A 110 -10.44 5.60 2.43
CA THR A 110 -10.69 6.29 3.70
C THR A 110 -12.11 6.03 4.19
N GLY A 111 -13.11 6.08 3.31
CA GLY A 111 -14.49 5.73 3.67
C GLY A 111 -14.60 4.30 4.21
N MET A 112 -14.00 3.33 3.52
CA MET A 112 -13.97 1.93 3.97
C MET A 112 -13.21 1.76 5.29
N ALA A 113 -12.07 2.42 5.46
CA ALA A 113 -11.32 2.40 6.71
C ALA A 113 -12.14 2.98 7.87
N VAL A 114 -12.84 4.10 7.67
CA VAL A 114 -13.72 4.71 8.67
C VAL A 114 -14.86 3.75 9.06
N LEU A 115 -15.49 3.09 8.08
CA LEU A 115 -16.54 2.08 8.36
C LEU A 115 -15.99 0.91 9.18
N LEU A 116 -14.80 0.42 8.84
CA LEU A 116 -14.14 -0.65 9.58
C LEU A 116 -13.74 -0.23 11.00
N PHE A 117 -13.28 1.00 11.19
CA PHE A 117 -12.98 1.54 12.52
C PHE A 117 -14.24 1.75 13.35
N ALA A 118 -15.32 2.23 12.75
CA ALA A 118 -16.61 2.34 13.42
C ALA A 118 -17.11 0.96 13.90
N TYR A 119 -16.97 -0.07 13.06
CA TYR A 119 -17.25 -1.45 13.46
C TYR A 119 -16.30 -1.96 14.57
N ALA A 120 -15.01 -1.67 14.49
CA ALA A 120 -14.06 -2.05 15.55
C ALA A 120 -14.38 -1.39 16.90
N LEU A 121 -14.87 -0.15 16.88
CA LEU A 121 -15.33 0.56 18.09
C LEU A 121 -16.51 -0.16 18.74
N THR A 122 -17.48 -0.68 17.97
CA THR A 122 -18.63 -1.40 18.55
C THR A 122 -18.24 -2.70 19.24
N LEU A 123 -17.11 -3.30 18.83
CA LEU A 123 -16.55 -4.50 19.45
C LEU A 123 -15.64 -4.20 20.66
N GLY A 124 -15.28 -2.94 20.91
CA GLY A 124 -14.36 -2.57 21.99
C GLY A 124 -12.92 -3.10 21.80
N VAL A 125 -12.53 -3.44 20.57
CA VAL A 125 -11.22 -4.05 20.27
C VAL A 125 -10.12 -3.03 19.94
N LEU A 126 -10.45 -1.74 19.91
CA LEU A 126 -9.46 -0.69 19.66
C LEU A 126 -8.66 -0.36 20.92
N PRO A 127 -7.34 -0.18 20.83
CA PRO A 127 -6.52 0.20 21.96
C PRO A 127 -6.92 1.59 22.45
N GLY A 128 -7.26 1.70 23.74
CA GLY A 128 -7.43 2.99 24.40
C GLY A 128 -6.12 3.80 24.34
N VAL A 129 -6.21 5.13 24.33
CA VAL A 129 -5.06 6.04 24.18
C VAL A 129 -3.93 5.74 25.20
N GLY A 130 -4.27 5.23 26.39
CA GLY A 130 -3.31 4.79 27.42
C GLY A 130 -2.78 3.36 27.27
N ALA A 131 -3.41 2.48 26.49
CA ALA A 131 -2.97 1.10 26.25
C ALA A 131 -1.84 1.00 25.22
N LEU A 132 -1.65 2.05 24.42
CA LEU A 132 -0.61 2.14 23.41
C LEU A 132 0.80 2.09 24.03
N GLY A 133 1.00 2.65 25.23
CA GLY A 133 2.29 2.64 25.93
C GLY A 133 2.74 1.26 26.46
N GLY A 134 1.87 0.25 26.48
CA GLY A 134 2.18 -1.11 26.93
C GLY A 134 2.41 -2.13 25.81
N LEU A 135 2.28 -1.73 24.54
CA LEU A 135 2.46 -2.63 23.41
C LEU A 135 3.96 -2.82 23.10
N PRO A 136 4.48 -4.08 23.03
CA PRO A 136 5.86 -4.33 22.64
C PRO A 136 6.08 -3.84 21.20
N GLY A 137 6.95 -2.84 21.03
CA GLY A 137 7.19 -2.15 19.77
C GLY A 137 6.66 -0.71 19.72
N PHE A 138 5.91 -0.27 20.74
CA PHE A 138 5.45 1.11 20.89
C PHE A 138 6.48 1.95 21.66
N ASP A 139 7.72 1.94 21.18
CA ASP A 139 8.80 2.66 21.85
C ASP A 139 8.97 4.05 21.21
N PHE A 140 8.12 5.00 21.61
CA PHE A 140 8.44 6.42 21.44
C PHE A 140 9.77 6.80 22.13
N GLY A 141 10.30 5.90 22.98
CA GLY A 141 11.65 5.96 23.51
C GLY A 141 12.73 6.09 22.44
N PHE A 142 12.57 5.60 21.21
CA PHE A 142 13.60 5.84 20.18
C PHE A 142 13.75 7.33 19.81
N PHE A 143 12.62 8.03 19.58
CA PHE A 143 12.62 9.46 19.27
C PHE A 143 12.88 10.33 20.50
N ALA A 144 12.46 9.88 21.69
CA ALA A 144 12.74 10.55 22.96
C ALA A 144 14.18 10.33 23.47
N ALA A 145 14.79 9.17 23.18
CA ALA A 145 16.18 8.83 23.53
C ALA A 145 17.19 9.33 22.48
N ASN A 146 16.77 9.64 21.25
CA ASN A 146 17.59 10.27 20.22
C ASN A 146 17.03 11.66 19.84
N PRO A 147 17.06 12.64 20.76
CA PRO A 147 16.54 13.99 20.52
C PRO A 147 17.21 14.68 19.32
N GLU A 148 18.47 14.35 19.04
CA GLU A 148 19.24 14.89 17.92
C GLU A 148 18.70 14.43 16.55
N PHE A 149 18.34 13.14 16.42
CA PHE A 149 17.72 12.60 15.19
C PHE A 149 16.33 13.18 14.97
N SER A 150 15.52 13.28 16.04
CA SER A 150 14.19 13.88 16.02
C SER A 150 14.24 15.35 15.59
N PHE A 151 15.21 16.11 16.10
CA PHE A 151 15.41 17.51 15.74
C PHE A 151 15.84 17.65 14.27
N VAL A 152 16.81 16.87 13.81
CA VAL A 152 17.26 16.89 12.41
C VAL A 152 16.12 16.53 11.46
N LEU A 153 15.34 15.49 11.77
CA LEU A 153 14.17 15.09 10.98
C LEU A 153 13.12 16.22 10.92
N LEU A 154 12.85 16.88 12.06
CA LEU A 154 11.91 17.99 12.13
C LEU A 154 12.38 19.21 11.33
N VAL A 155 13.67 19.54 11.39
CA VAL A 155 14.27 20.63 10.59
C VAL A 155 14.20 20.30 9.10
N VAL A 156 14.55 19.08 8.70
CA VAL A 156 14.46 18.64 7.30
C VAL A 156 13.02 18.72 6.79
N LEU A 157 12.05 18.19 7.54
CA LEU A 157 10.62 18.27 7.19
C LEU A 157 10.12 19.72 7.13
N THR A 158 10.61 20.59 8.01
CA THR A 158 10.26 22.01 8.01
C THR A 158 10.83 22.72 6.79
N ILE A 159 12.08 22.47 6.42
CA ILE A 159 12.72 23.05 5.22
C ILE A 159 11.99 22.59 3.96
N PHE A 160 11.74 21.28 3.81
CA PHE A 160 10.96 20.75 2.68
C PHE A 160 9.52 21.30 2.67
N GLY A 161 8.88 21.43 3.83
CA GLY A 161 7.55 22.02 3.98
C GLY A 161 7.51 23.48 3.57
N VAL A 162 8.51 24.28 3.95
CA VAL A 162 8.65 25.69 3.57
C VAL A 162 8.91 25.83 2.07
N ILE A 163 9.84 25.05 1.51
CA ILE A 163 10.13 25.05 0.07
C ILE A 163 8.87 24.67 -0.73
N ALA A 164 8.18 23.60 -0.32
CA ALA A 164 6.93 23.19 -0.92
C ALA A 164 5.88 24.31 -0.81
N PHE A 165 5.70 24.91 0.37
CA PHE A 165 4.73 25.98 0.60
C PHE A 165 4.98 27.20 -0.30
N PHE A 166 6.22 27.69 -0.40
CA PHE A 166 6.56 28.82 -1.28
C PHE A 166 6.40 28.47 -2.76
N TRP A 167 6.81 27.26 -3.16
CA TRP A 167 6.65 26.80 -4.54
C TRP A 167 5.16 26.68 -4.94
N LEU A 168 4.34 26.12 -4.04
CA LEU A 168 2.88 26.05 -4.16
C LEU A 168 2.25 27.43 -4.23
N ARG A 169 2.70 28.39 -3.39
CA ARG A 169 2.18 29.76 -3.35
C ARG A 169 2.50 30.55 -4.63
N LEU A 170 3.64 30.29 -5.28
CA LEU A 170 4.02 30.92 -6.54
C LEU A 170 3.27 30.34 -7.75
N HIS A 171 2.81 29.10 -7.67
CA HIS A 171 2.13 28.40 -8.77
C HIS A 171 0.67 28.04 -8.47
N VAL A 172 0.02 28.73 -7.53
CA VAL A 172 -1.32 28.36 -7.01
C VAL A 172 -2.35 28.14 -8.11
N ALA A 173 -2.41 29.01 -9.12
CA ALA A 173 -3.39 28.89 -10.19
C ALA A 173 -3.18 27.62 -11.03
N ALA A 174 -1.96 27.40 -11.52
CA ALA A 174 -1.61 26.22 -12.32
C ALA A 174 -1.67 24.92 -11.50
N PHE A 175 -1.25 24.97 -10.24
CA PHE A 175 -1.34 23.84 -9.31
C PHE A 175 -2.80 23.48 -9.03
N LYS A 176 -3.64 24.47 -8.70
CA LYS A 176 -5.08 24.26 -8.48
C LYS A 176 -5.75 23.67 -9.72
N GLN A 177 -5.43 24.17 -10.91
CA GLN A 177 -5.98 23.62 -12.16
C GLN A 177 -5.58 22.16 -12.37
N ARG A 178 -4.31 21.80 -12.15
CA ARG A 178 -3.83 20.40 -12.26
C ARG A 178 -4.45 19.48 -11.22
N VAL A 179 -4.64 19.96 -9.99
CA VAL A 179 -5.34 19.21 -8.94
C VAL A 179 -6.81 19.01 -9.32
N GLN A 180 -7.50 20.07 -9.74
CA GLN A 180 -8.89 19.98 -10.20
C GLN A 180 -9.04 19.02 -11.39
N GLN A 181 -8.09 19.05 -12.33
CA GLN A 181 -8.03 18.10 -13.43
C GLN A 181 -7.88 16.66 -12.93
N GLY A 182 -6.99 16.39 -11.97
CA GLY A 182 -6.81 15.05 -11.43
C GLY A 182 -8.00 14.55 -10.61
N LEU A 183 -8.80 15.46 -10.07
CA LEU A 183 -10.04 15.19 -9.35
C LEU A 183 -11.29 15.23 -10.25
N ALA A 184 -11.14 15.43 -11.57
CA ALA A 184 -12.25 15.65 -12.48
C ALA A 184 -13.30 14.52 -12.46
N VAL A 185 -12.88 13.28 -12.21
CA VAL A 185 -13.79 12.13 -12.09
C VAL A 185 -14.82 12.29 -10.96
N LEU A 186 -14.50 13.04 -9.90
CA LEU A 186 -15.39 13.28 -8.76
C LEU A 186 -16.51 14.27 -9.10
N ALA A 187 -16.36 15.07 -10.15
CA ALA A 187 -17.38 16.02 -10.58
C ALA A 187 -18.64 15.29 -11.10
N ASP A 188 -18.46 14.13 -11.74
CA ASP A 188 -19.55 13.25 -12.17
C ASP A 188 -19.65 12.04 -11.24
N ARG A 189 -20.65 12.07 -10.35
CA ARG A 189 -20.90 11.00 -9.36
C ARG A 189 -21.15 9.65 -10.03
N THR A 190 -21.87 9.62 -11.15
CA THR A 190 -22.22 8.37 -11.84
C THR A 190 -20.97 7.75 -12.44
N ARG A 191 -20.14 8.59 -13.06
CA ARG A 191 -18.84 8.18 -13.60
C ARG A 191 -17.90 7.68 -12.51
N TYR A 192 -17.76 8.43 -11.41
CA TYR A 192 -16.96 8.01 -10.26
C TYR A 192 -17.43 6.66 -9.71
N LEU A 193 -18.73 6.49 -9.46
CA LEU A 193 -19.25 5.25 -8.88
C LEU A 193 -19.02 4.05 -9.79
N ARG A 194 -19.24 4.18 -11.10
CA ARG A 194 -19.10 3.09 -12.07
C ARG A 194 -17.65 2.78 -12.43
N GLU A 195 -16.84 3.80 -12.64
CA GLU A 195 -15.50 3.64 -13.21
C GLU A 195 -14.40 3.55 -12.13
N VAL A 196 -14.65 4.04 -10.92
CA VAL A 196 -13.63 4.09 -9.86
C VAL A 196 -14.12 3.34 -8.62
N ALA A 197 -15.25 3.72 -8.02
CA ALA A 197 -15.72 3.12 -6.78
C ALA A 197 -16.07 1.63 -6.93
N LEU A 198 -16.66 1.20 -8.04
CA LEU A 198 -16.95 -0.21 -8.31
C LEU A 198 -15.69 -1.09 -8.29
N TRP A 199 -14.62 -0.64 -8.94
CA TRP A 199 -13.35 -1.35 -8.95
C TRP A 199 -12.67 -1.33 -7.58
N GLN A 200 -12.81 -0.24 -6.82
CA GLN A 200 -12.32 -0.19 -5.44
C GLN A 200 -13.14 -1.07 -4.49
N ALA A 201 -14.45 -1.17 -4.68
CA ALA A 201 -15.27 -2.14 -3.96
C ALA A 201 -14.84 -3.58 -4.27
N GLY A 202 -14.49 -3.86 -5.55
CA GLY A 202 -13.86 -5.12 -5.95
C GLY A 202 -12.51 -5.37 -5.28
N ASP A 203 -11.65 -4.34 -5.18
CA ASP A 203 -10.38 -4.41 -4.43
C ASP A 203 -10.61 -4.79 -2.95
N TRP A 204 -11.55 -4.12 -2.29
CA TRP A 204 -11.88 -4.38 -0.90
C TRP A 204 -12.51 -5.76 -0.69
N ALA A 205 -13.42 -6.19 -1.56
CA ALA A 205 -13.99 -7.52 -1.52
C ALA A 205 -12.91 -8.60 -1.68
N LEU A 206 -12.02 -8.46 -2.67
CA LEU A 206 -10.92 -9.40 -2.88
C LEU A 206 -9.89 -9.36 -1.75
N ARG A 207 -9.72 -8.22 -1.08
CA ARG A 207 -8.92 -8.11 0.14
C ARG A 207 -9.49 -8.96 1.27
N PHE A 208 -10.81 -8.88 1.51
CA PHE A 208 -11.47 -9.74 2.50
C PHE A 208 -11.39 -11.23 2.13
N VAL A 209 -11.57 -11.56 0.85
CA VAL A 209 -11.42 -12.93 0.34
C VAL A 209 -9.98 -13.43 0.52
N ALA A 210 -8.98 -12.61 0.25
CA ALA A 210 -7.59 -12.98 0.48
C ALA A 210 -7.33 -13.25 1.96
N ILE A 211 -7.81 -12.38 2.86
CA ILE A 211 -7.71 -12.59 4.31
C ILE A 211 -8.42 -13.88 4.74
N TRP A 212 -9.61 -14.17 4.19
CA TRP A 212 -10.35 -15.41 4.46
C TRP A 212 -9.52 -16.66 4.14
N PHE A 213 -8.89 -16.70 2.97
CA PHE A 213 -8.02 -17.80 2.58
C PHE A 213 -6.71 -17.85 3.38
N PHE A 214 -6.16 -16.70 3.78
CA PHE A 214 -5.03 -16.69 4.70
C PHE A 214 -5.40 -17.25 6.08
N LEU A 215 -6.60 -16.95 6.60
CA LEU A 215 -7.03 -17.52 7.90
C LEU A 215 -7.01 -19.05 7.83
N ASP A 216 -7.56 -19.62 6.76
CA ASP A 216 -7.50 -21.06 6.46
C ASP A 216 -6.07 -21.60 6.43
N ALA A 217 -5.21 -20.92 5.65
CA ALA A 217 -3.86 -21.37 5.37
C ALA A 217 -3.03 -21.53 6.66
N PHE A 218 -3.33 -20.74 7.69
CA PHE A 218 -2.67 -20.80 8.99
C PHE A 218 -3.54 -21.39 10.10
N ARG A 219 -4.65 -22.07 9.74
CA ARG A 219 -5.58 -22.74 10.66
C ARG A 219 -6.16 -21.82 11.74
N VAL A 220 -6.40 -20.57 11.38
CA VAL A 220 -7.22 -19.65 12.16
C VAL A 220 -8.64 -19.75 11.64
N GLU A 221 -9.62 -19.79 12.54
CA GLU A 221 -11.02 -19.99 12.19
C GLU A 221 -11.51 -18.97 11.14
N GLN A 222 -12.07 -19.47 10.04
CA GLN A 222 -12.61 -18.67 8.93
C GLN A 222 -13.98 -18.08 9.29
N THR A 223 -13.97 -16.94 9.98
CA THR A 223 -15.20 -16.21 10.29
C THR A 223 -15.15 -14.79 9.72
N ILE A 224 -16.32 -14.24 9.40
CA ILE A 224 -16.43 -12.83 8.97
C ILE A 224 -15.83 -11.90 10.03
N ARG A 225 -16.06 -12.20 11.32
CA ARG A 225 -15.48 -11.47 12.44
C ARG A 225 -13.95 -11.47 12.36
N ASN A 226 -13.32 -12.63 12.20
CA ASN A 226 -11.85 -12.72 12.15
C ASN A 226 -11.28 -12.00 10.93
N VAL A 227 -11.94 -12.08 9.77
CA VAL A 227 -11.54 -11.31 8.58
C VAL A 227 -11.54 -9.80 8.85
N LEU A 228 -12.61 -9.30 9.47
CA LEU A 228 -12.73 -7.88 9.81
C LEU A 228 -11.72 -7.46 10.87
N LEU A 229 -11.46 -8.30 11.89
CA LEU A 229 -10.45 -8.03 12.91
C LEU A 229 -9.03 -7.95 12.31
N VAL A 230 -8.67 -8.87 11.41
CA VAL A 230 -7.38 -8.81 10.69
C VAL A 230 -7.27 -7.54 9.85
N GLN A 231 -8.34 -7.18 9.13
CA GLN A 231 -8.35 -5.95 8.34
C GLN A 231 -8.20 -4.71 9.22
N VAL A 232 -8.89 -4.66 10.36
CA VAL A 232 -8.78 -3.57 11.35
C VAL A 232 -7.35 -3.47 11.87
N THR A 233 -6.73 -4.59 12.25
CA THR A 233 -5.32 -4.66 12.65
C THR A 233 -4.40 -4.07 11.58
N GLN A 234 -4.57 -4.46 10.31
CA GLN A 234 -3.79 -3.93 9.19
C GLN A 234 -3.98 -2.41 9.05
N SER A 235 -5.22 -1.94 9.14
CA SER A 235 -5.52 -0.50 9.09
C SER A 235 -4.90 0.27 10.27
N LEU A 236 -4.95 -0.26 11.49
CA LEU A 236 -4.27 0.32 12.67
C LEU A 236 -2.76 0.44 12.46
N ALA A 237 -2.13 -0.60 11.93
CA ALA A 237 -0.69 -0.61 11.67
C ALA A 237 -0.26 0.48 10.69
N THR A 238 -1.15 0.91 9.77
CA THR A 238 -0.86 2.03 8.85
C THR A 238 -0.97 3.41 9.50
N LEU A 239 -1.80 3.57 10.52
CA LEU A 239 -1.97 4.84 11.24
C LEU A 239 -0.77 5.17 12.12
N VAL A 240 -0.05 4.13 12.55
CA VAL A 240 1.06 4.26 13.49
C VAL A 240 2.31 3.61 12.88
N PRO A 241 2.95 4.25 11.87
CA PRO A 241 4.06 3.67 11.14
C PRO A 241 5.36 3.76 11.94
N ILE A 242 5.45 3.03 13.05
CA ILE A 242 6.63 2.98 13.94
C ILE A 242 7.77 2.17 13.29
N SER A 243 7.43 1.23 12.41
CA SER A 243 8.36 0.30 11.79
C SER A 243 8.28 0.33 10.25
N PRO A 244 9.40 0.11 9.53
CA PRO A 244 9.37 -0.07 8.08
C PRO A 244 8.39 -1.18 7.67
N GLY A 245 7.42 -0.84 6.84
CA GLY A 245 6.39 -1.79 6.38
C GLY A 245 5.35 -2.22 7.44
N GLY A 246 5.39 -1.64 8.65
CA GLY A 246 4.50 -2.01 9.76
C GLY A 246 4.88 -3.34 10.45
N ILE A 247 6.05 -3.89 10.16
CA ILE A 247 6.54 -5.15 10.73
C ILE A 247 6.86 -4.94 12.22
N GLY A 248 6.25 -5.74 13.08
CA GLY A 248 6.24 -5.58 14.53
C GLY A 248 4.99 -4.88 15.03
N THR A 249 4.62 -3.76 14.41
CA THR A 249 3.40 -2.99 14.78
C THR A 249 2.12 -3.77 14.46
N GLU A 250 2.03 -4.37 13.27
CA GLU A 250 0.89 -5.21 12.87
C GLU A 250 0.75 -6.45 13.76
N GLN A 251 1.88 -7.05 14.14
CA GLN A 251 1.95 -8.23 15.00
C GLN A 251 1.59 -7.90 16.46
N ALA A 252 1.90 -6.70 16.94
CA ALA A 252 1.45 -6.24 18.24
C ALA A 252 -0.07 -6.01 18.24
N PHE A 253 -0.59 -5.32 17.21
CA PHE A 253 -2.02 -5.06 17.10
C PHE A 253 -2.85 -6.32 16.87
N ILE A 254 -2.36 -7.33 16.16
CA ILE A 254 -3.15 -8.55 15.96
C ILE A 254 -3.40 -9.27 17.28
N VAL A 255 -2.37 -9.37 18.15
CA VAL A 255 -2.48 -10.03 19.46
C VAL A 255 -3.44 -9.25 20.37
N TYR A 256 -3.43 -7.92 20.28
CA TYR A 256 -4.34 -7.07 21.03
C TYR A 256 -5.79 -7.18 20.54
N VAL A 257 -6.02 -7.02 19.24
CA VAL A 257 -7.36 -7.00 18.63
C VAL A 257 -8.05 -8.37 18.73
N PHE A 258 -7.28 -9.46 18.73
CA PHE A 258 -7.78 -10.82 18.96
C PHE A 258 -7.77 -11.24 20.44
N ALA A 259 -7.49 -10.34 21.39
CA ALA A 259 -7.58 -10.65 22.81
C ALA A 259 -9.02 -11.05 23.15
N GLY A 260 -9.23 -12.31 23.53
CA GLY A 260 -10.56 -12.88 23.79
C GLY A 260 -11.22 -13.59 22.59
N ALA A 261 -10.53 -13.72 21.46
CA ALA A 261 -11.00 -14.53 20.32
C ALA A 261 -10.69 -16.04 20.47
N GLY A 262 -10.04 -16.47 21.56
CA GLY A 262 -9.70 -17.88 21.80
C GLY A 262 -8.52 -18.41 20.98
N VAL A 263 -7.84 -17.55 20.20
CA VAL A 263 -6.69 -17.95 19.37
C VAL A 263 -5.39 -17.72 20.15
N GLY A 264 -4.50 -18.71 20.16
CA GLY A 264 -3.20 -18.62 20.84
C GLY A 264 -2.28 -17.56 20.23
N ARG A 265 -1.54 -16.84 21.09
CA ARG A 265 -0.61 -15.76 20.69
C ARG A 265 0.42 -16.22 19.64
N ALA A 266 0.98 -17.42 19.81
CA ALA A 266 1.95 -17.97 18.86
C ALA A 266 1.35 -18.15 17.45
N THR A 267 0.13 -18.69 17.36
CA THR A 267 -0.60 -18.86 16.10
C THR A 267 -0.92 -17.52 15.44
N LEU A 268 -1.36 -16.52 16.21
CA LEU A 268 -1.64 -15.17 15.68
C LEU A 268 -0.39 -14.49 15.12
N LEU A 269 0.75 -14.62 15.81
CA LEU A 269 2.02 -14.07 15.35
C LEU A 269 2.51 -14.79 14.09
N ALA A 270 2.45 -16.12 14.07
CA ALA A 270 2.84 -16.92 12.90
C ALA A 270 1.96 -16.60 11.68
N PHE A 271 0.64 -16.50 11.88
CA PHE A 271 -0.31 -16.07 10.85
C PHE A 271 0.00 -14.67 10.31
N SER A 272 0.16 -13.68 11.20
CA SER A 272 0.41 -12.30 10.79
C SER A 272 1.75 -12.15 10.06
N VAL A 273 2.82 -12.76 10.56
CA VAL A 273 4.14 -12.75 9.91
C VAL A 273 4.10 -13.51 8.59
N GLY A 274 3.48 -14.70 8.55
CA GLY A 274 3.38 -15.53 7.36
C GLY A 274 2.57 -14.87 6.25
N MET A 275 1.42 -14.28 6.56
CA MET A 275 0.64 -13.47 5.61
C MET A 275 1.49 -12.31 5.07
N LYS A 276 2.11 -11.53 5.96
CA LYS A 276 2.89 -10.35 5.57
C LYS A 276 4.05 -10.72 4.66
N LEU A 277 4.80 -11.76 5.01
CA LEU A 277 5.92 -12.26 4.21
C LEU A 277 5.44 -12.73 2.83
N THR A 278 4.34 -13.48 2.78
CA THR A 278 3.75 -13.94 1.51
C THR A 278 3.39 -12.77 0.61
N LEU A 279 2.73 -11.74 1.15
CA LEU A 279 2.34 -10.55 0.41
C LEU A 279 3.57 -9.74 -0.05
N ILE A 280 4.59 -9.57 0.79
CA ILE A 280 5.83 -8.88 0.44
C ILE A 280 6.53 -9.61 -0.71
N VAL A 281 6.75 -10.93 -0.58
CA VAL A 281 7.40 -11.74 -1.63
C VAL A 281 6.60 -11.66 -2.93
N THR A 282 5.29 -11.82 -2.86
CA THR A 282 4.40 -11.72 -4.03
C THR A 282 4.53 -10.34 -4.71
N ASN A 283 4.51 -9.26 -3.92
CA ASN A 283 4.64 -7.90 -4.44
C ASN A 283 6.01 -7.63 -5.06
N ILE A 284 7.09 -8.15 -4.46
CA ILE A 284 8.46 -8.03 -5.00
C ILE A 284 8.53 -8.76 -6.34
N VAL A 285 8.13 -10.02 -6.40
CA VAL A 285 8.19 -10.82 -7.63
C VAL A 285 7.44 -10.13 -8.76
N LEU A 286 6.19 -9.72 -8.52
CA LEU A 286 5.37 -9.06 -9.54
C LEU A 286 5.89 -7.68 -9.93
N GLY A 287 6.27 -6.86 -8.94
CA GLY A 287 6.66 -5.49 -9.20
C GLY A 287 8.01 -5.39 -9.89
N PHE A 288 8.98 -6.21 -9.51
CA PHE A 288 10.27 -6.27 -10.19
C PHE A 288 10.17 -6.95 -11.57
N ALA A 289 9.30 -7.96 -11.74
CA ALA A 289 9.01 -8.50 -13.06
C ALA A 289 8.37 -7.43 -13.98
N ALA A 290 7.39 -6.67 -13.47
CA ALA A 290 6.79 -5.57 -14.21
C ALA A 290 7.80 -4.47 -14.55
N LEU A 291 8.69 -4.09 -13.61
CA LEU A 291 9.77 -3.15 -13.86
C LEU A 291 10.71 -3.64 -14.96
N PHE A 292 11.16 -4.89 -14.86
CA PHE A 292 12.06 -5.49 -15.83
C PHE A 292 11.45 -5.55 -17.22
N LEU A 293 10.18 -5.95 -17.35
CA LEU A 293 9.50 -6.01 -18.64
C LEU A 293 9.21 -4.60 -19.22
N THR A 294 9.01 -3.59 -18.37
CA THR A 294 8.70 -2.22 -18.82
C THR A 294 9.95 -1.43 -19.19
N LEU A 295 11.05 -1.61 -18.45
CA LEU A 295 12.30 -0.88 -18.63
C LEU A 295 13.37 -1.67 -19.39
N GLY A 296 13.32 -3.01 -19.38
CA GLY A 296 14.31 -3.87 -20.04
C GLY A 296 14.37 -3.72 -21.56
N HIS A 297 13.36 -3.12 -22.18
CA HIS A 297 13.33 -2.81 -23.62
C HIS A 297 13.79 -1.38 -23.97
N THR A 298 14.37 -0.59 -23.05
CA THR A 298 15.01 0.67 -23.48
C THR A 298 16.25 0.35 -24.30
N ASP A 299 16.07 0.43 -25.62
CA ASP A 299 17.08 0.36 -26.66
C ASP A 299 18.24 1.32 -26.34
N TRP A 300 19.31 0.78 -25.75
CA TRP A 300 20.57 1.50 -25.48
C TRP A 300 21.13 2.15 -26.76
N ARG A 301 20.79 1.58 -27.92
CA ARG A 301 21.13 2.08 -29.26
C ARG A 301 20.52 3.46 -29.56
N SER A 302 19.35 3.79 -29.03
CA SER A 302 18.72 5.12 -29.24
C SER A 302 19.44 6.26 -28.50
N LEU A 303 20.15 5.92 -27.41
CA LEU A 303 20.96 6.88 -26.63
C LEU A 303 22.35 7.07 -27.25
N ALA A 304 22.90 6.04 -27.90
CA ALA A 304 24.16 6.14 -28.63
C ALA A 304 24.03 6.95 -29.94
N GLY A 305 22.88 6.89 -30.63
CA GLY A 305 22.65 7.60 -31.90
C GLY A 305 22.51 9.12 -31.79
N LYS A 306 22.13 9.67 -30.62
CA LYS A 306 21.98 11.12 -30.41
C LYS A 306 23.29 11.87 -30.15
N ARG A 307 24.43 11.17 -29.97
CA ARG A 307 25.76 11.78 -29.79
C ARG A 307 26.60 11.80 -31.07
N ALA A 308 26.10 11.27 -32.19
CA ALA A 308 26.85 11.10 -33.43
C ALA A 308 26.40 12.02 -34.57
N ALA A 309 25.75 13.14 -34.28
CA ALA A 309 25.57 14.21 -35.25
C ALA A 309 26.61 15.30 -34.96
N PRO A 310 27.75 15.35 -35.69
CA PRO A 310 28.53 16.57 -35.77
C PRO A 310 27.75 17.60 -36.59
N ASP A 311 27.60 18.82 -36.06
CA ASP A 311 27.02 19.96 -36.77
C ASP A 311 27.81 20.25 -38.06
N PRO A 312 27.14 20.42 -39.22
CA PRO A 312 27.75 20.98 -40.42
C PRO A 312 27.90 22.51 -40.36
#